data_AF-A0A9X3YH80-F1
#
_entry.id   AF-A0A9X3YH80-F1
#
_cell.length_a   1.000
_cell.length_b   1.000
_cell.length_c   1.000
_cell.angle_alpha   90.00
_cell.angle_beta   90.00
_cell.angle_gamma   90.00
#
_symmetry.space_group_name_H-M   'P 1'
#
loop_
_entity.id
_entity.type
_entity.pdbx_description
1 polymer ?
#
loop_
_entity_poly.entity_id
_entity_poly.type
_entity_poly.pdbx_seq_one_letter_code
_entity_poly.pdbx_strand_id
1 'polypeptide(L)'
;MKRIIISFAAFCALGLLVVAGVVFSGLISVAADDPHTGVVHAFLETARNRSIEVRSEDIVVPSLDDEDQIRAGAGNYDSMCVGCHLAPGMAETELS
;
A
#
# COMPACT_ATOMS: atom_id res chain seq x y z
N MET A 1 -3.21 -19.59 -38.29
CA MET A 1 -2.28 -19.21 -37.20
C MET A 1 -1.92 -17.72 -37.22
N LYS A 2 -1.33 -17.18 -38.29
CA LYS A 2 -0.95 -15.74 -38.35
C LYS A 2 -2.09 -14.75 -38.05
N ARG A 3 -3.28 -14.98 -38.64
CA ARG A 3 -4.48 -14.15 -38.37
C ARG A 3 -4.90 -14.16 -36.91
N ILE A 4 -4.85 -15.33 -36.26
CA ILE A 4 -5.23 -15.49 -34.85
C ILE A 4 -4.24 -14.72 -33.95
N ILE A 5 -2.94 -14.83 -34.23
CA ILE A 5 -1.89 -14.12 -33.48
C ILE A 5 -2.06 -12.61 -33.62
N ILE A 6 -2.30 -12.11 -34.84
CA ILE A 6 -2.49 -10.67 -35.08
C ILE A 6 -3.74 -10.16 -34.37
N SER A 7 -4.86 -10.88 -34.47
CA SER A 7 -6.09 -10.50 -33.76
C SER A 7 -5.90 -10.48 -32.25
N PHE A 8 -5.19 -11.46 -31.68
CA PHE A 8 -4.91 -11.51 -30.24
C PHE A 8 -3.99 -10.36 -29.79
N ALA A 9 -2.91 -10.10 -30.54
CA ALA A 9 -2.00 -9.00 -30.24
C ALA A 9 -2.72 -7.63 -30.30
N ALA A 10 -3.59 -7.42 -31.29
CA ALA A 10 -4.39 -6.22 -31.40
C ALA A 10 -5.36 -6.06 -30.21
N PHE A 11 -5.97 -7.15 -29.74
CA PHE A 11 -6.82 -7.14 -28.56
C PHE A 11 -6.05 -6.76 -27.29
N CYS A 12 -4.87 -7.35 -27.06
CA CYS A 12 -4.01 -6.98 -25.92
C CYS A 12 -3.57 -5.51 -25.99
N ALA A 13 -3.18 -5.03 -27.18
CA ALA A 13 -2.79 -3.63 -27.37
C ALA A 13 -3.95 -2.67 -27.08
N LEU A 14 -5.16 -3.00 -27.53
CA LEU A 14 -6.35 -2.23 -27.19
C LEU A 14 -6.62 -2.22 -25.68
N GLY A 15 -6.50 -3.37 -25.02
CA GLY A 15 -6.62 -3.47 -23.56
C GLY A 15 -5.64 -2.55 -22.82
N LEU A 16 -4.36 -2.55 -23.22
CA LEU A 16 -3.33 -1.66 -22.65
C LEU A 16 -3.66 -0.18 -22.88
N LEU A 17 -4.15 0.18 -24.07
CA LEU A 17 -4.57 1.56 -24.36
C LEU A 17 -5.74 2.00 -23.48
N VAL A 18 -6.71 1.12 -23.22
CA VAL A 18 -7.83 1.42 -22.31
C VAL A 18 -7.33 1.64 -20.89
N VAL A 19 -6.47 0.76 -20.37
CA VAL A 19 -5.87 0.91 -19.03
C VAL A 19 -5.08 2.21 -18.92
N ALA A 20 -4.22 2.49 -19.90
CA ALA A 20 -3.46 3.74 -19.94
C ALA A 20 -4.39 4.96 -19.99
N GLY A 21 -5.45 4.92 -20.81
CA GLY A 21 -6.45 5.98 -20.88
C GLY A 21 -7.11 6.26 -19.53
N VAL A 22 -7.50 5.23 -18.78
CA VAL A 22 -8.07 5.38 -17.43
C VAL A 22 -7.06 6.03 -16.47
N VAL A 23 -5.80 5.60 -16.50
CA VAL A 23 -4.75 6.13 -15.61
C VAL A 23 -4.43 7.60 -15.94
N PHE A 24 -4.17 7.91 -17.22
CA PHE A 24 -3.76 9.26 -17.64
C PHE A 24 -4.89 10.28 -17.60
N SER A 25 -6.15 9.84 -17.64
CA SER A 25 -7.31 10.74 -17.51
C SER A 25 -7.60 11.18 -16.08
N GLY A 26 -7.06 10.48 -15.07
CA GLY A 26 -7.33 10.78 -13.66
C GLY A 26 -8.77 10.50 -13.23
N LEU A 27 -9.50 9.64 -13.96
CA LEU A 27 -10.92 9.32 -13.66
C LEU A 27 -11.13 8.68 -12.29
N ILE A 28 -10.09 8.07 -11.71
CA ILE A 28 -10.12 7.45 -10.39
C ILE A 28 -9.26 8.30 -9.46
N SER A 29 -9.90 8.98 -8.51
CA SER A 29 -9.22 9.68 -7.43
C SER A 29 -8.48 8.69 -6.53
N VAL A 30 -7.30 9.05 -6.04
CA VAL A 30 -6.51 8.27 -5.06
C VAL A 30 -6.48 8.98 -3.70
N ALA A 31 -7.33 10.01 -3.52
CA ALA A 31 -7.41 10.75 -2.28
C ALA A 31 -7.85 9.83 -1.12
N ALA A 32 -7.23 9.98 0.05
CA ALA A 32 -7.51 9.13 1.20
C ALA A 32 -8.93 9.35 1.77
N ASP A 33 -9.51 10.52 1.52
CA ASP A 33 -10.83 10.96 1.96
C ASP A 33 -11.94 10.72 0.91
N ASP A 34 -11.61 10.15 -0.26
CA ASP A 34 -12.57 9.86 -1.33
C ASP A 34 -12.80 8.33 -1.48
N PRO A 35 -13.95 7.80 -1.04
CA PRO A 35 -14.22 6.37 -1.11
C PRO A 35 -14.30 5.85 -2.55
N HIS A 36 -13.54 4.79 -2.83
CA HIS A 36 -13.60 4.10 -4.11
C HIS A 36 -14.90 3.28 -4.25
N THR A 37 -15.32 3.07 -5.49
CA THR A 37 -16.36 2.07 -5.78
C THR A 37 -15.93 0.67 -5.31
N GLY A 38 -16.88 -0.21 -4.98
CA GLY A 38 -16.56 -1.54 -4.43
C GLY A 38 -15.62 -2.37 -5.30
N VAL A 39 -15.70 -2.26 -6.62
CA VAL A 39 -14.82 -2.97 -7.56
C VAL A 39 -13.39 -2.43 -7.50
N VAL A 40 -13.23 -1.10 -7.52
CA VAL A 40 -11.90 -0.47 -7.45
C VAL A 40 -11.27 -0.72 -6.09
N HIS A 41 -12.04 -0.57 -5.01
CA HIS A 41 -11.58 -0.88 -3.66
C HIS A 41 -11.07 -2.32 -3.55
N ALA A 42 -11.87 -3.31 -3.96
CA ALA A 42 -11.49 -4.72 -3.89
C ALA A 42 -10.24 -5.05 -4.71
N PHE A 43 -10.09 -4.43 -5.90
CA PHE A 43 -8.89 -4.57 -6.71
C PHE A 43 -7.65 -4.02 -6.00
N LEU A 44 -7.71 -2.78 -5.49
CA LEU A 44 -6.60 -2.13 -4.80
C LEU A 44 -6.21 -2.87 -3.52
N GLU A 45 -7.20 -3.31 -2.73
CA GLU A 45 -6.99 -4.12 -1.53
C GLU A 45 -6.31 -5.45 -1.86
N THR A 46 -6.78 -6.15 -2.89
CA THR A 46 -6.17 -7.43 -3.31
C THR A 46 -4.73 -7.22 -3.75
N ALA A 47 -4.47 -6.21 -4.58
CA ALA A 47 -3.13 -5.87 -5.05
C ALA A 47 -2.18 -5.56 -3.89
N ARG A 48 -2.63 -4.74 -2.93
CA ARG A 48 -1.88 -4.40 -1.72
C ARG A 48 -1.56 -5.65 -0.89
N ASN A 49 -2.58 -6.42 -0.53
CA ASN A 49 -2.42 -7.56 0.37
C ASN A 49 -1.51 -8.63 -0.25
N ARG A 50 -1.66 -8.93 -1.55
CA ARG A 50 -0.79 -9.89 -2.23
C ARG A 50 0.66 -9.41 -2.32
N SER A 51 0.87 -8.10 -2.55
CA SER A 51 2.21 -7.53 -2.57
C SER A 51 2.89 -7.63 -1.21
N ILE A 52 2.16 -7.33 -0.12
CA ILE A 52 2.69 -7.46 1.24
C ILE A 52 3.07 -8.91 1.50
N GLU A 53 2.14 -9.85 1.30
CA GLU A 53 2.35 -11.28 1.55
C GLU A 53 3.61 -11.81 0.87
N VAL A 54 3.75 -11.60 -0.45
CA VAL A 54 4.89 -12.10 -1.24
C VAL A 54 6.20 -11.41 -0.87
N ARG A 55 6.18 -10.19 -0.33
CA ARG A 55 7.42 -9.44 -0.03
C ARG A 55 7.83 -9.57 1.42
N SER A 56 6.89 -9.92 2.29
CA SER A 56 7.16 -10.22 3.69
C SER A 56 7.54 -11.67 3.93
N GLU A 57 7.37 -12.58 2.95
CA GLU A 57 7.54 -14.03 3.15
C GLU A 57 8.93 -14.41 3.69
N ASP A 58 9.98 -13.74 3.22
CA ASP A 58 11.37 -14.03 3.60
C ASP A 58 11.91 -13.05 4.66
N ILE A 59 11.06 -12.18 5.24
CA ILE A 59 11.49 -11.26 6.28
C ILE A 59 11.66 -12.03 7.59
N VAL A 60 12.91 -12.23 8.00
CA VAL A 60 13.26 -12.76 9.32
C VAL A 60 13.18 -11.62 10.33
N VAL A 61 12.25 -11.72 11.28
CA VAL A 61 12.16 -10.77 12.39
C VAL A 61 13.33 -11.05 13.35
N PRO A 62 14.24 -10.08 13.60
CA PRO A 62 15.33 -10.26 14.55
C PRO A 62 14.81 -10.37 15.99
N SER A 63 15.65 -10.81 16.93
CA SER A 63 15.30 -10.71 18.36
C SER A 63 15.02 -9.24 18.72
N LEU A 64 13.91 -9.00 19.43
CA LEU A 64 13.46 -7.65 19.79
C LEU A 64 13.92 -7.23 21.19
N ASP A 65 14.73 -8.07 21.85
CA ASP A 65 15.22 -7.84 23.21
C ASP A 65 16.61 -7.17 23.24
N ASP A 66 17.18 -6.88 22.07
CA ASP A 66 18.45 -6.17 21.95
C ASP A 66 18.30 -4.69 22.38
N GLU A 67 19.12 -4.26 23.35
CA GLU A 67 19.00 -2.93 23.95
C GLU A 67 19.22 -1.79 22.94
N ASP A 68 20.13 -1.97 21.98
CA ASP A 68 20.42 -0.94 20.98
C ASP A 68 19.25 -0.81 19.99
N GLN A 69 18.65 -1.94 19.60
CA GLN A 69 17.44 -1.96 18.77
C GLN A 69 16.25 -1.33 19.51
N ILE A 70 16.03 -1.64 20.79
CA ILE A 70 14.98 -1.03 21.61
C ILE A 70 15.18 0.49 21.68
N ARG A 71 16.42 0.94 21.95
CA ARG A 71 16.74 2.37 22.05
C ARG A 71 16.48 3.10 20.73
N ALA A 72 16.87 2.52 19.60
CA ALA A 72 16.59 3.06 18.28
C ALA A 72 15.08 3.09 17.98
N GLY A 73 14.36 2.03 18.32
CA GLY A 73 12.91 1.93 18.16
C GLY A 73 12.15 2.97 18.98
N ALA A 74 12.56 3.19 20.23
CA ALA A 74 11.99 4.21 21.10
C ALA A 74 12.17 5.63 20.53
N GLY A 75 13.34 5.94 19.96
CA GLY A 75 13.57 7.22 19.28
C GLY A 75 12.67 7.42 18.06
N ASN A 76 12.48 6.38 17.24
CA ASN A 76 11.54 6.44 16.11
C ASN A 76 10.09 6.61 16.58
N TYR A 77 9.69 5.85 17.61
CA TYR A 77 8.35 5.95 18.20
C TYR A 77 8.06 7.35 18.74
N ASP A 78 9.04 7.95 19.44
CA ASP A 78 8.93 9.32 19.93
C ASP A 78 8.70 10.32 18.78
N SER A 79 9.43 10.15 17.67
CA SER A 79 9.34 11.06 16.52
C SER A 79 8.08 10.93 15.66
N MET A 80 7.42 9.76 15.65
CA MET A 80 6.34 9.47 14.70
C MET A 80 5.01 9.12 15.36
N CYS A 81 5.05 8.53 16.56
CA CYS A 81 3.90 7.85 17.15
C CYS A 81 3.37 8.55 18.40
N VAL A 82 4.25 9.17 19.20
CA VAL A 82 3.88 9.77 20.50
C VAL A 82 2.85 10.89 20.37
N GLY A 83 2.78 11.58 19.24
CA GLY A 83 1.82 12.65 19.01
C GLY A 83 0.36 12.20 19.14
N CYS A 84 0.04 10.95 18.77
CA CYS A 84 -1.29 10.38 18.93
C CYS A 84 -1.32 9.25 19.97
N HIS A 85 -0.31 8.36 20.02
CA HIS A 85 -0.34 7.21 20.91
C HIS A 85 0.25 7.45 22.31
N LEU A 86 0.81 8.64 22.55
CA LEU A 86 1.47 9.06 23.78
C LEU A 86 2.69 8.22 24.18
N ALA A 87 3.46 8.75 25.12
CA ALA A 87 4.55 8.05 25.79
C ALA A 87 4.20 7.81 27.26
N PRO A 88 4.82 6.83 27.93
CA PRO A 88 4.62 6.62 29.36
C PRO A 88 4.86 7.91 30.17
N GLY A 89 3.90 8.25 31.04
CA GLY A 89 3.96 9.46 31.87
C GLY A 89 3.42 10.73 31.22
N MET A 90 3.00 10.68 29.95
CA MET A 90 2.27 11.78 29.29
C MET A 90 0.81 11.81 29.76
N ALA A 91 0.22 13.00 29.81
CA ALA A 91 -1.22 13.16 29.96
C ALA A 91 -1.93 12.97 28.62
N GLU A 92 -3.22 12.63 28.66
CA GLU A 92 -4.06 12.58 27.47
C GLU A 92 -4.11 13.93 26.75
N THR A 93 -4.29 13.86 25.43
CA THR A 93 -4.40 15.02 24.54
C THR A 93 -5.62 14.87 23.64
N GLU A 94 -6.01 15.94 22.96
CA GLU A 94 -7.12 15.89 21.97
C GLU A 94 -6.83 15.00 20.75
N LEU A 95 -5.59 14.53 20.59
CA LEU A 95 -5.14 13.68 19.46
C LEU A 95 -4.92 12.22 19.86
N SER A 96 -5.03 11.90 21.15
CA SER A 96 -4.79 10.56 21.70
C SER A 96 -6.04 9.75 21.95
#